data_AF-A0A960NLA9-F1
#
_entry.id   AF-A0A960NLA9-F1
#
_cell.length_a   1.000
_cell.length_b   1.000
_cell.length_c   1.000
_cell.angle_alpha   90.00
_cell.angle_beta   90.00
_cell.angle_gamma   90.00
#
_symmetry.space_group_name_H-M   'P 1'
#
loop_
_entity.id
_entity.type
_entity.pdbx_description
1 polymer ?
#
loop_
_entity_poly.entity_id
_entity_poly.type
_entity_poly.pdbx_seq_one_letter_code
_entity_poly.pdbx_strand_id
1 'polypeptide(L)'
;MKNTWMNGKPEAQGMYDPRFEHDACGVGCVANLKGEKSHDIIHKALQILVNLSHRGACGCDEMTGDGAGILMQMPHAFMTKKTGELGIKLPDIFEYAAGVVFLPRDPIQRRHCMDLFEQVVKQEEQVFLGWREVPVNNEVLGDLARRVEPFIAQVFVGRGKGIADNRHFDRKLFIIRKQLEWAIRESKLSEKKYFYVCSLSCQTLVYKGLMLADQIEPFLPDLVDPDMKSGLALVHQRYSTNTFPTWDLAQPFRFLCHNGEINTVRGNTNWMNAREALFESPLFGQDINKIFPVATPGASDSAVLDNAVELLYHTGRSLPHSMMMLIPEAWQNHATMDEDKKAFYEYHSCLM
;
A
#
# COMPACT_ATOMS: atom_id res chain seq x y z
N MET A 1 -16.80 31.10 -6.79
CA MET A 1 -16.17 29.95 -7.48
C MET A 1 -16.34 28.75 -6.58
N LYS A 2 -17.14 27.74 -6.98
CA LYS A 2 -17.29 26.51 -6.19
C LYS A 2 -16.00 25.72 -6.35
N ASN A 3 -15.11 25.76 -5.36
CA ASN A 3 -13.97 24.84 -5.31
C ASN A 3 -14.54 23.45 -5.03
N THR A 4 -14.79 22.69 -6.10
CA THR A 4 -15.05 21.26 -6.02
C THR A 4 -13.73 20.57 -5.67
N TRP A 5 -13.54 20.29 -4.39
CA TRP A 5 -12.45 19.44 -3.92
C TRP A 5 -12.65 18.04 -4.50
N MET A 6 -11.75 17.64 -5.39
CA MET A 6 -11.68 16.30 -5.95
C MET A 6 -10.50 15.57 -5.33
N ASN A 7 -10.63 14.27 -5.07
CA ASN A 7 -9.52 13.45 -4.58
C ASN A 7 -8.35 13.47 -5.60
N GLY A 8 -7.13 13.69 -5.11
CA GLY A 8 -5.90 13.75 -5.91
C GLY A 8 -5.21 15.12 -5.91
N LYS A 9 -3.92 15.14 -6.26
CA LYS A 9 -3.14 16.37 -6.42
C LYS A 9 -3.69 17.20 -7.59
N PRO A 10 -3.80 18.54 -7.48
CA PRO A 10 -4.11 19.40 -8.60
C PRO A 10 -2.97 19.39 -9.63
N GLU A 11 -3.30 19.74 -10.88
CA GLU A 11 -2.28 19.99 -11.91
C GLU A 11 -1.46 21.25 -11.55
N ALA A 12 -0.28 21.39 -12.15
CA ALA A 12 0.56 22.58 -11.95
C ALA A 12 -0.24 23.83 -12.37
N GLN A 13 -0.39 24.77 -11.45
CA GLN A 13 -1.21 25.98 -11.65
C GLN A 13 -0.65 27.16 -10.86
N GLY A 14 -0.51 28.32 -11.51
CA GLY A 14 0.10 29.50 -10.87
C GLY A 14 1.52 29.21 -10.38
N MET A 15 1.77 29.45 -9.08
CA MET A 15 3.05 29.14 -8.42
C MET A 15 3.12 27.72 -7.82
N TYR A 16 2.02 26.96 -7.85
CA TYR A 16 2.01 25.59 -7.35
C TYR A 16 2.54 24.63 -8.42
N ASP A 17 3.54 23.86 -8.04
CA ASP A 17 4.13 22.79 -8.84
C ASP A 17 4.25 21.52 -7.98
N PRO A 18 3.56 20.42 -8.33
CA PRO A 18 3.62 19.16 -7.59
C PRO A 18 5.03 18.59 -7.41
N ARG A 19 6.01 19.06 -8.19
CA ARG A 19 7.41 18.62 -8.13
C ARG A 19 8.18 19.12 -6.91
N PHE A 20 7.68 20.12 -6.18
CA PHE A 20 8.33 20.69 -4.99
C PHE A 20 7.61 20.32 -3.68
N GLU A 21 6.88 19.19 -3.65
CA GLU A 21 6.24 18.71 -2.42
C GLU A 21 7.21 17.92 -1.55
N HIS A 22 7.16 18.15 -0.24
CA HIS A 22 8.00 17.53 0.78
C HIS A 22 7.14 16.93 1.90
N ASP A 23 7.59 15.83 2.49
CA ASP A 23 6.92 15.15 3.60
C ASP A 23 7.89 14.91 4.77
N ALA A 24 7.42 15.07 6.01
CA ALA A 24 8.13 14.67 7.24
C ALA A 24 7.20 13.75 8.04
N CYS A 25 7.67 12.74 8.76
CA CYS A 25 6.72 11.75 9.31
C CYS A 25 7.07 11.25 10.71
N GLY A 26 6.17 10.43 11.25
CA GLY A 26 6.46 9.47 12.32
C GLY A 26 6.32 8.05 11.77
N VAL A 27 7.27 7.17 12.06
CA VAL A 27 7.21 5.74 11.72
C VAL A 27 7.47 4.89 12.95
N GLY A 28 6.77 3.78 13.08
CA GLY A 28 6.90 2.85 14.20
C GLY A 28 6.70 1.40 13.79
N CYS A 29 7.28 0.48 14.56
CA CYS A 29 7.13 -0.96 14.36
C CYS A 29 7.08 -1.67 15.71
N VAL A 30 6.20 -2.66 15.82
CA VAL A 30 6.14 -3.60 16.96
C VAL A 30 6.20 -5.01 16.40
N ALA A 31 7.12 -5.83 16.91
CA ALA A 31 7.27 -7.22 16.48
C ALA A 31 7.44 -8.14 17.69
N ASN A 32 6.77 -9.29 17.68
CA ASN A 32 7.06 -10.39 18.58
C ASN A 32 8.13 -11.30 17.94
N LEU A 33 9.31 -11.39 18.55
CA LEU A 33 10.44 -12.16 18.01
C LEU A 33 10.18 -13.67 17.91
N LYS A 34 9.21 -14.21 18.65
CA LYS A 34 8.77 -15.62 18.55
C LYS A 34 7.66 -15.82 17.51
N GLY A 35 7.17 -14.75 16.90
CA GLY A 35 6.08 -14.79 15.92
C GLY A 35 4.69 -15.02 16.53
N GLU A 36 4.55 -14.95 17.86
CA GLU A 36 3.26 -15.12 18.53
C GLU A 36 2.34 -13.94 18.19
N LYS A 37 1.17 -14.25 17.61
CA LYS A 37 0.19 -13.24 17.22
C LYS A 37 -0.70 -12.86 18.40
N SER A 38 -0.84 -11.57 18.67
CA SER A 38 -1.77 -11.06 19.68
C SER A 38 -2.39 -9.74 19.25
N HIS A 39 -3.51 -9.40 19.88
CA HIS A 39 -4.16 -8.10 19.68
C HIS A 39 -3.37 -6.98 20.36
N ASP A 40 -2.61 -7.31 21.42
CA ASP A 40 -1.72 -6.38 22.11
C ASP A 40 -0.64 -5.79 21.18
N ILE A 41 -0.19 -6.52 20.15
CA ILE A 41 0.71 -5.97 19.12
C ILE A 41 0.03 -4.86 18.32
N ILE A 42 -1.24 -5.02 17.97
CA ILE A 42 -2.02 -3.98 17.28
C ILE A 42 -2.17 -2.76 18.19
N HIS A 43 -2.62 -2.96 19.44
CA HIS A 43 -2.78 -1.88 20.42
C HIS A 43 -1.48 -1.11 20.66
N LYS A 44 -0.34 -1.81 20.84
CA LYS A 44 0.98 -1.17 21.00
C LYS A 44 1.37 -0.37 19.77
N ALA A 45 1.07 -0.86 18.57
CA ALA A 45 1.37 -0.14 17.33
C ALA A 45 0.51 1.14 17.20
N LEU A 46 -0.78 1.07 17.52
CA LEU A 46 -1.65 2.25 17.56
C LEU A 46 -1.21 3.26 18.63
N GLN A 47 -0.78 2.80 19.79
CA GLN A 47 -0.21 3.67 20.82
C GLN A 47 1.05 4.42 20.33
N ILE A 48 1.88 3.80 19.47
CA ILE A 48 3.01 4.49 18.84
C ILE A 48 2.51 5.65 17.97
N LEU A 49 1.45 5.45 17.16
CA LEU A 49 0.86 6.53 16.36
C LEU A 49 0.43 7.70 17.26
N VAL A 50 -0.33 7.42 18.32
CA VAL A 50 -0.79 8.45 19.27
C VAL A 50 0.39 9.21 19.87
N ASN A 51 1.47 8.51 20.24
CA ASN A 51 2.67 9.13 20.80
C ASN A 51 3.47 9.96 19.77
N LEU A 52 3.31 9.66 18.48
CA LEU A 52 3.95 10.37 17.37
C LEU A 52 3.09 11.53 16.83
N SER A 53 1.89 11.76 17.37
CA SER A 53 0.98 12.83 16.96
C SER A 53 1.63 14.22 16.84
N HIS A 54 2.56 14.55 17.74
CA HIS A 54 3.35 15.79 17.72
C HIS A 54 4.27 15.95 16.50
N ARG A 55 4.45 14.91 15.69
CA ARG A 55 5.21 14.90 14.43
C ARG A 55 4.31 14.86 13.19
N GLY A 56 3.00 14.80 13.37
CA GLY A 56 2.03 14.93 12.29
C GLY A 56 1.59 16.39 12.09
N ALA A 57 1.09 16.69 10.90
CA ALA A 57 0.38 17.95 10.65
C ALA A 57 -1.13 17.73 10.76
N CYS A 58 -1.82 18.79 11.15
CA CYS A 58 -3.23 18.95 10.82
C CYS A 58 -3.33 19.78 9.53
N GLY A 59 -4.32 19.47 8.71
CA GLY A 59 -4.67 20.22 7.51
C GLY A 59 -5.27 21.59 7.83
N CYS A 60 -5.98 22.17 6.86
CA CYS A 60 -6.62 23.48 7.06
C CYS A 60 -7.80 23.44 8.04
N ASP A 61 -8.34 22.24 8.34
CA ASP A 61 -9.22 22.01 9.48
C ASP A 61 -8.46 21.17 10.53
N GLU A 62 -8.72 21.42 11.82
CA GLU A 62 -7.96 20.82 12.94
C GLU A 62 -8.16 19.30 13.03
N MET A 63 -9.16 18.75 12.35
CA MET A 63 -9.60 17.36 12.44
C MET A 63 -9.14 16.48 11.26
N THR A 64 -8.57 17.07 10.20
CA THR A 64 -8.01 16.34 9.06
C THR A 64 -6.51 16.22 9.24
N GLY A 65 -6.01 14.99 9.42
CA GLY A 65 -4.58 14.70 9.35
C GLY A 65 -4.12 14.39 7.92
N ASP A 66 -2.82 14.52 7.64
CA ASP A 66 -2.25 14.24 6.30
C ASP A 66 -2.14 12.75 5.96
N GLY A 67 -2.42 11.89 6.93
CA GLY A 67 -2.57 10.45 6.74
C GLY A 67 -2.02 9.63 7.90
N ALA A 68 -2.77 8.60 8.29
CA ALA A 68 -2.35 7.61 9.27
C ALA A 68 -2.68 6.21 8.77
N GLY A 69 -1.92 5.21 9.21
CA GLY A 69 -2.18 3.84 8.84
C GLY A 69 -1.37 2.81 9.62
N ILE A 70 -1.78 1.56 9.46
CA ILE A 70 -1.20 0.36 10.03
C ILE A 70 -1.12 -0.76 8.98
N LEU A 71 0.04 -1.41 8.91
CA LEU A 71 0.26 -2.66 8.19
C LEU A 71 0.38 -3.75 9.24
N MET A 72 -0.33 -4.86 9.03
CA MET A 72 -0.33 -6.00 9.93
C MET A 72 -0.27 -7.31 9.16
N GLN A 73 0.05 -8.41 9.84
CA GLN A 73 -0.10 -9.74 9.26
C GLN A 73 -1.57 -10.10 9.11
N MET A 74 -1.89 -10.98 8.16
CA MET A 74 -3.24 -11.44 7.88
C MET A 74 -3.92 -11.97 9.17
N PRO A 75 -5.00 -11.32 9.66
CA PRO A 75 -5.71 -11.70 10.88
C PRO A 75 -6.77 -12.77 10.54
N HIS A 76 -6.32 -13.99 10.27
CA HIS A 76 -7.17 -15.06 9.72
C HIS A 76 -8.46 -15.32 10.53
N ALA A 77 -8.37 -15.40 11.86
CA ALA A 77 -9.54 -15.65 12.72
C ALA A 77 -10.61 -14.56 12.56
N PHE A 78 -10.19 -13.29 12.56
CA PHE A 78 -11.05 -12.14 12.31
C PHE A 78 -11.70 -12.21 10.92
N MET A 79 -10.91 -12.50 9.88
CA MET A 79 -11.40 -12.57 8.50
C MET A 79 -12.45 -13.66 8.34
N THR A 80 -12.18 -14.88 8.83
CA THR A 80 -13.11 -16.02 8.75
C THR A 80 -14.42 -15.73 9.48
N LYS A 81 -14.35 -15.10 10.67
CA LYS A 81 -15.53 -14.67 11.42
C LYS A 81 -16.39 -13.68 10.62
N LYS A 82 -15.80 -12.58 10.16
CA LYS A 82 -16.53 -11.51 9.45
C LYS A 82 -17.04 -11.90 8.07
N THR A 83 -16.32 -12.76 7.37
CA THR A 83 -16.77 -13.28 6.06
C THR A 83 -17.86 -14.35 6.23
N GLY A 84 -17.77 -15.17 7.27
CA GLY A 84 -18.81 -16.15 7.62
C GLY A 84 -20.17 -15.49 7.91
N GLU A 85 -20.18 -14.34 8.58
CA GLU A 85 -21.39 -13.50 8.80
C GLU A 85 -22.05 -13.07 7.47
N LEU A 86 -21.28 -12.99 6.38
CA LEU A 86 -21.72 -12.62 5.03
C LEU A 86 -21.96 -13.82 4.11
N GLY A 87 -21.83 -15.05 4.62
CA GLY A 87 -21.95 -16.28 3.82
C GLY A 87 -20.75 -16.56 2.90
N ILE A 88 -19.64 -15.84 3.08
CA ILE A 88 -18.40 -16.06 2.33
C ILE A 88 -17.53 -17.05 3.12
N LYS A 89 -17.29 -18.23 2.55
CA LYS A 89 -16.43 -19.25 3.17
C LYS A 89 -14.99 -19.07 2.72
N LEU A 90 -14.12 -18.65 3.63
CA LEU A 90 -12.69 -18.57 3.36
C LEU A 90 -12.00 -19.94 3.49
N PRO A 91 -11.05 -20.25 2.59
CA PRO A 91 -10.04 -21.30 2.80
C PRO A 91 -9.15 -21.04 4.01
N ASP A 92 -8.28 -22.02 4.33
CA ASP A 92 -7.27 -21.88 5.36
C ASP A 92 -6.28 -20.74 5.08
N ILE A 93 -5.56 -20.31 6.12
CA ILE A 93 -4.52 -19.28 5.99
C ILE A 93 -3.55 -19.62 4.84
N PHE A 94 -3.17 -18.58 4.08
CA PHE A 94 -2.37 -18.66 2.85
C PHE A 94 -3.07 -19.25 1.61
N GLU A 95 -4.14 -20.01 1.75
CA GLU A 95 -4.97 -20.48 0.61
C GLU A 95 -5.96 -19.40 0.11
N TYR A 96 -5.99 -18.25 0.77
CA TYR A 96 -6.63 -17.04 0.30
C TYR A 96 -5.79 -15.81 0.60
N ALA A 97 -6.13 -14.73 -0.08
CA ALA A 97 -5.65 -13.39 0.14
C ALA A 97 -6.82 -12.47 0.43
N ALA A 98 -6.55 -11.44 1.21
CA ALA A 98 -7.45 -10.32 1.37
C ALA A 98 -6.74 -9.05 0.88
N GLY A 99 -7.52 -8.11 0.40
CA GLY A 99 -7.02 -6.78 0.05
C GLY A 99 -7.98 -5.71 0.51
N VAL A 100 -7.44 -4.56 0.90
CA VAL A 100 -8.23 -3.35 1.17
C VAL A 100 -8.18 -2.47 -0.07
N VAL A 101 -9.35 -2.12 -0.59
CA VAL A 101 -9.51 -1.39 -1.84
C VAL A 101 -10.35 -0.15 -1.59
N PHE A 102 -9.81 1.00 -1.99
CA PHE A 102 -10.54 2.23 -2.15
C PHE A 102 -11.23 2.23 -3.50
N LEU A 103 -12.52 2.54 -3.49
CA LEU A 103 -13.40 2.51 -4.66
C LEU A 103 -14.08 3.86 -4.85
N PRO A 104 -14.56 4.17 -6.07
CA PRO A 104 -15.45 5.30 -6.32
C PRO A 104 -16.61 5.38 -5.33
N ARG A 105 -17.08 6.59 -5.07
CA ARG A 105 -18.22 6.88 -4.21
C ARG A 105 -19.52 6.68 -4.97
N ASP A 106 -19.52 7.02 -6.26
CA ASP A 106 -20.64 6.76 -7.15
C ASP A 106 -20.90 5.24 -7.24
N PRO A 107 -22.11 4.75 -6.90
CA PRO A 107 -22.39 3.33 -6.87
C PRO A 107 -22.22 2.60 -8.21
N ILE A 108 -22.43 3.29 -9.34
CA ILE A 108 -22.32 2.70 -10.68
C ILE A 108 -20.84 2.51 -11.03
N GLN A 109 -20.03 3.55 -10.83
CA GLN A 109 -18.58 3.48 -11.05
C GLN A 109 -17.91 2.50 -10.08
N ARG A 110 -18.37 2.47 -8.82
CA ARG A 110 -17.94 1.48 -7.83
C ARG A 110 -18.20 0.06 -8.31
N ARG A 111 -19.43 -0.22 -8.76
CA ARG A 111 -19.79 -1.55 -9.26
C ARG A 111 -18.93 -1.95 -10.46
N HIS A 112 -18.69 -1.02 -11.39
CA HIS A 112 -17.80 -1.24 -12.53
C HIS A 112 -16.38 -1.66 -12.10
N CYS A 113 -15.79 -0.95 -11.13
CA CYS A 113 -14.47 -1.32 -10.59
C CYS A 113 -14.48 -2.70 -9.93
N MET A 114 -15.53 -3.04 -9.18
CA MET A 114 -15.68 -4.34 -8.51
C MET A 114 -15.85 -5.49 -9.51
N ASP A 115 -16.63 -5.29 -10.58
CA ASP A 115 -16.83 -6.26 -11.66
C ASP A 115 -15.54 -6.49 -12.45
N LEU A 116 -14.80 -5.42 -12.76
CA LEU A 116 -13.50 -5.53 -13.41
C LEU A 116 -12.49 -6.30 -12.55
N PHE A 117 -12.50 -6.07 -11.23
CA PHE A 117 -11.68 -6.84 -10.30
C PHE A 117 -11.98 -8.33 -10.39
N GLU A 118 -13.25 -8.72 -10.29
CA GLU A 118 -13.68 -10.12 -10.40
C GLU A 118 -13.27 -10.73 -11.75
N GLN A 119 -13.40 -9.97 -12.83
CA GLN A 119 -12.97 -10.40 -14.16
C GLN A 119 -11.46 -10.67 -14.22
N VAL A 120 -10.63 -9.74 -13.76
CA VAL A 120 -9.16 -9.87 -13.81
C VAL A 120 -8.69 -11.02 -12.92
N VAL A 121 -9.30 -11.21 -11.75
CA VAL A 121 -9.01 -12.37 -10.86
C VAL A 121 -9.24 -13.69 -11.60
N LYS A 122 -10.36 -13.81 -12.32
CA LYS A 122 -10.68 -15.01 -13.11
C LYS A 122 -9.74 -15.18 -14.32
N GLN A 123 -9.37 -14.08 -14.99
CA GLN A 123 -8.42 -14.09 -16.11
C GLN A 123 -7.03 -14.58 -15.70
N GLU A 124 -6.60 -14.27 -14.48
CA GLU A 124 -5.35 -14.76 -13.88
C GLU A 124 -5.51 -16.10 -13.16
N GLU A 125 -6.59 -16.84 -13.46
CA GLU A 125 -6.87 -18.20 -12.98
C GLU A 125 -6.96 -18.34 -11.45
N GLN A 126 -7.24 -17.24 -10.75
CA GLN A 126 -7.47 -17.23 -9.31
C GLN A 126 -8.98 -17.30 -9.01
N VAL A 127 -9.34 -17.57 -7.75
CA VAL A 127 -10.73 -17.76 -7.35
C VAL A 127 -11.27 -16.50 -6.69
N PHE A 128 -12.23 -15.84 -7.30
CA PHE A 128 -12.92 -14.73 -6.64
C PHE A 128 -13.86 -15.28 -5.54
N LEU A 129 -13.67 -14.85 -4.29
CA LEU A 129 -14.44 -15.36 -3.14
C LEU A 129 -15.56 -14.41 -2.69
N GLY A 130 -15.35 -13.09 -2.82
CA GLY A 130 -16.36 -12.11 -2.46
C GLY A 130 -15.80 -10.76 -2.04
N TRP A 131 -16.72 -9.86 -1.71
CA TRP A 131 -16.47 -8.53 -1.18
C TRP A 131 -17.06 -8.40 0.23
N ARG A 132 -16.39 -7.62 1.09
CA ARG A 132 -16.92 -7.15 2.36
C ARG A 132 -16.79 -5.63 2.41
N GLU A 133 -17.87 -4.93 2.72
CA GLU A 133 -17.78 -3.52 3.08
C GLU A 133 -17.05 -3.38 4.43
N VAL A 134 -16.06 -2.49 4.49
CA VAL A 134 -15.33 -2.23 5.74
C VAL A 134 -16.17 -1.25 6.57
N PRO A 135 -16.57 -1.61 7.81
CA PRO A 135 -17.29 -0.68 8.65
C PRO A 135 -16.36 0.50 9.02
N VAL A 136 -16.88 1.71 8.88
CA VAL A 136 -16.17 2.95 9.18
C VAL A 136 -17.07 3.89 10.00
N ASN A 137 -16.46 4.71 10.86
CA ASN A 137 -17.15 5.76 11.61
C ASN A 137 -16.77 7.15 11.10
N ASN A 138 -17.58 7.73 10.22
CA ASN A 138 -17.22 8.97 9.54
C ASN A 138 -17.41 10.22 10.41
N GLU A 139 -17.96 10.07 11.62
CA GLU A 139 -18.15 11.17 12.57
C GLU A 139 -16.83 11.71 13.11
N VAL A 140 -15.78 10.88 13.16
CA VAL A 140 -14.46 11.30 13.69
C VAL A 140 -13.60 12.04 12.68
N LEU A 141 -13.91 11.95 11.39
CA LEU A 141 -13.15 12.60 10.33
C LEU A 141 -13.42 14.10 10.25
N GLY A 142 -12.39 14.88 9.94
CA GLY A 142 -12.55 16.26 9.48
C GLY A 142 -13.38 16.37 8.20
N ASP A 143 -13.97 17.54 7.98
CA ASP A 143 -14.87 17.78 6.86
C ASP A 143 -14.16 17.60 5.51
N LEU A 144 -12.89 17.99 5.42
CA LEU A 144 -12.11 17.82 4.21
C LEU A 144 -11.87 16.35 3.90
N ALA A 145 -11.44 15.55 4.89
CA ALA A 145 -11.25 14.12 4.74
C ALA A 145 -12.53 13.39 4.32
N ARG A 146 -13.65 13.69 4.98
CA ARG A 146 -14.97 13.11 4.67
C ARG A 146 -15.45 13.43 3.25
N ARG A 147 -15.14 14.61 2.73
CA ARG A 147 -15.55 15.02 1.36
C ARG A 147 -14.87 14.21 0.27
N VAL A 148 -13.66 13.71 0.51
CA VAL A 148 -12.88 12.92 -0.45
C VAL A 148 -12.68 11.47 0.01
N GLU A 149 -13.45 11.02 0.98
CA GLU A 149 -13.43 9.64 1.46
C GLU A 149 -13.87 8.67 0.36
N PRO A 150 -13.04 7.67 0.00
CA PRO A 150 -13.43 6.62 -0.93
C PRO A 150 -14.41 5.65 -0.26
N PHE A 151 -15.14 4.87 -1.06
CA PHE A 151 -15.78 3.69 -0.49
C PHE A 151 -14.71 2.63 -0.17
N ILE A 152 -14.66 2.15 1.07
CA ILE A 152 -13.65 1.20 1.53
C ILE A 152 -14.24 -0.21 1.56
N ALA A 153 -13.64 -1.12 0.80
CA ALA A 153 -14.05 -2.52 0.77
C ALA A 153 -12.84 -3.46 0.90
N GLN A 154 -13.10 -4.61 1.50
CA GLN A 154 -12.22 -5.77 1.43
C GLN A 154 -12.62 -6.67 0.26
N VAL A 155 -11.64 -7.16 -0.47
CA VAL A 155 -11.77 -8.20 -1.49
C VAL A 155 -11.10 -9.48 -1.02
N PHE A 156 -11.70 -10.63 -1.33
CA PHE A 156 -11.14 -11.93 -1.01
C PHE A 156 -10.89 -12.74 -2.27
N VAL A 157 -9.67 -13.24 -2.41
CA VAL A 157 -9.22 -14.04 -3.56
C VAL A 157 -8.65 -15.35 -3.03
N GLY A 158 -9.21 -16.47 -3.46
CA GLY A 158 -8.71 -17.81 -3.21
C GLY A 158 -7.61 -18.18 -4.19
N ARG A 159 -6.69 -19.03 -3.72
CA ARG A 159 -5.59 -19.55 -4.53
C ARG A 159 -6.10 -20.40 -5.69
N GLY A 160 -5.67 -20.05 -6.89
CA GLY A 160 -5.93 -20.81 -8.11
C GLY A 160 -5.23 -22.16 -8.15
N LYS A 161 -5.63 -23.02 -9.09
CA LYS A 161 -4.95 -24.29 -9.32
C LYS A 161 -3.55 -24.03 -9.93
N GLY A 162 -2.59 -24.90 -9.63
CA GLY A 162 -1.23 -24.79 -10.20
C GLY A 162 -0.33 -23.75 -9.52
N ILE A 163 -0.80 -23.09 -8.45
CA ILE A 163 0.02 -22.20 -7.64
C ILE A 163 0.86 -23.03 -6.66
N ALA A 164 2.17 -22.98 -6.86
CA ALA A 164 3.14 -23.84 -6.16
C ALA A 164 3.35 -23.45 -4.68
N ASP A 165 3.33 -22.16 -4.37
CA ASP A 165 3.63 -21.63 -3.04
C ASP A 165 3.03 -20.24 -2.81
N ASN A 166 3.19 -19.71 -1.59
CA ASN A 166 2.70 -18.39 -1.21
C ASN A 166 3.32 -17.25 -2.03
N ARG A 167 4.59 -17.37 -2.46
CA ARG A 167 5.29 -16.36 -3.27
C ARG A 167 4.81 -16.34 -4.71
N HIS A 168 4.41 -17.49 -5.24
CA HIS A 168 3.73 -17.60 -6.52
C HIS A 168 2.32 -17.00 -6.41
N PHE A 169 1.60 -17.28 -5.33
CA PHE A 169 0.28 -16.70 -5.14
C PHE A 169 0.34 -15.16 -5.06
N ASP A 170 1.20 -14.60 -4.20
CA ASP A 170 1.36 -13.15 -4.09
C ASP A 170 1.86 -12.52 -5.41
N ARG A 171 2.67 -13.21 -6.22
CA ARG A 171 3.02 -12.76 -7.58
C ARG A 171 1.80 -12.61 -8.49
N LYS A 172 0.87 -13.57 -8.47
CA LYS A 172 -0.38 -13.46 -9.23
C LYS A 172 -1.25 -12.31 -8.74
N LEU A 173 -1.32 -12.11 -7.42
CA LEU A 173 -2.02 -10.95 -6.83
C LEU A 173 -1.37 -9.62 -7.24
N PHE A 174 -0.04 -9.55 -7.30
CA PHE A 174 0.69 -8.40 -7.83
C PHE A 174 0.30 -8.10 -9.29
N ILE A 175 0.29 -9.12 -10.15
CA ILE A 175 -0.13 -8.98 -11.57
C ILE A 175 -1.59 -8.51 -11.67
N ILE A 176 -2.51 -9.11 -10.90
CA ILE A 176 -3.92 -8.71 -10.84
C ILE A 176 -4.04 -7.23 -10.47
N ARG A 177 -3.34 -6.80 -9.41
CA ARG A 177 -3.36 -5.41 -8.96
C ARG A 177 -2.84 -4.45 -10.03
N LYS A 178 -1.70 -4.76 -10.67
CA LYS A 178 -1.11 -3.91 -11.72
C LYS A 178 -2.03 -3.77 -12.94
N GLN A 179 -2.66 -4.86 -13.37
CA GLN A 179 -3.64 -4.82 -14.47
C GLN A 179 -4.84 -3.94 -14.12
N LEU A 180 -5.37 -4.05 -12.89
CA LEU A 180 -6.51 -3.25 -12.44
C LEU A 180 -6.17 -1.76 -12.32
N GLU A 181 -5.04 -1.44 -11.70
CA GLU A 181 -4.54 -0.07 -11.58
C GLU A 181 -4.45 0.59 -12.95
N TRP A 182 -3.88 -0.12 -13.94
CA TRP A 182 -3.73 0.41 -15.29
C TRP A 182 -5.08 0.54 -16.02
N ALA A 183 -5.89 -0.52 -16.00
CA ALA A 183 -7.18 -0.53 -16.69
C ALA A 183 -8.13 0.59 -16.18
N ILE A 184 -8.13 0.85 -14.88
CA ILE A 184 -8.97 1.90 -14.28
C ILE A 184 -8.39 3.28 -14.52
N ARG A 185 -7.06 3.44 -14.49
CA ARG A 185 -6.40 4.71 -14.82
C ARG A 185 -6.71 5.16 -16.25
N GLU A 186 -6.71 4.23 -17.21
CA GLU A 186 -7.01 4.51 -18.62
C GLU A 186 -8.50 4.51 -18.95
N SER A 187 -9.35 4.23 -17.96
CA SER A 187 -10.80 4.28 -18.12
C SER A 187 -11.35 5.71 -18.27
N LYS A 188 -12.60 5.79 -18.70
CA LYS A 188 -13.39 7.03 -18.80
C LYS A 188 -14.18 7.36 -17.52
N LEU A 189 -13.95 6.63 -16.42
CA LEU A 189 -14.60 6.89 -15.14
C LEU A 189 -14.20 8.29 -14.64
N SER A 190 -15.17 9.10 -14.24
CA SER A 190 -14.90 10.42 -13.66
C SER A 190 -14.28 10.32 -12.27
N GLU A 191 -14.59 9.25 -11.53
CA GLU A 191 -14.09 8.98 -10.19
C GLU A 191 -12.90 7.99 -10.16
N LYS A 192 -12.22 7.76 -11.29
CA LYS A 192 -11.07 6.82 -11.34
C LYS A 192 -9.96 7.08 -10.33
N LYS A 193 -9.79 8.33 -9.89
CA LYS A 193 -8.79 8.71 -8.87
C LYS A 193 -9.08 8.13 -7.47
N TYR A 194 -10.32 7.71 -7.19
CA TYR A 194 -10.64 7.03 -5.93
C TYR A 194 -10.20 5.56 -5.92
N PHE A 195 -10.00 4.95 -7.09
CA PHE A 195 -9.60 3.55 -7.14
C PHE A 195 -8.15 3.38 -6.71
N TYR A 196 -7.94 2.65 -5.62
CA TYR A 196 -6.60 2.34 -5.12
C TYR A 196 -6.59 1.05 -4.29
N VAL A 197 -5.68 0.14 -4.60
CA VAL A 197 -5.53 -1.11 -3.84
C VAL A 197 -4.45 -0.90 -2.76
N CYS A 198 -4.88 -0.69 -1.51
CA CYS A 198 -3.98 -0.46 -0.38
C CYS A 198 -3.08 -1.65 -0.10
N SER A 199 -3.66 -2.84 -0.16
CA SER A 199 -2.97 -4.12 -0.02
C SER A 199 -3.75 -5.18 -0.79
N LEU A 200 -3.07 -6.22 -1.26
CA LEU A 200 -3.66 -7.45 -1.77
C LEU A 200 -2.63 -8.57 -1.60
N SER A 201 -2.73 -9.32 -0.51
CA SER A 201 -1.72 -10.31 -0.13
C SER A 201 -2.34 -11.45 0.68
N CYS A 202 -1.71 -12.62 0.64
CA CYS A 202 -2.02 -13.72 1.55
C CYS A 202 -1.32 -13.60 2.92
N GLN A 203 -0.42 -12.62 3.08
CA GLN A 203 0.44 -12.47 4.27
C GLN A 203 0.14 -11.21 5.08
N THR A 204 -0.17 -10.09 4.42
CA THR A 204 -0.32 -8.78 5.06
C THR A 204 -1.60 -8.08 4.67
N LEU A 205 -2.02 -7.14 5.51
CA LEU A 205 -3.16 -6.25 5.28
C LEU A 205 -2.78 -4.83 5.71
N VAL A 206 -3.23 -3.84 4.94
CA VAL A 206 -3.00 -2.42 5.23
C VAL A 206 -4.33 -1.72 5.45
N TYR A 207 -4.48 -1.10 6.61
CA TYR A 207 -5.51 -0.10 6.87
C TYR A 207 -4.87 1.27 6.97
N LYS A 208 -5.39 2.22 6.21
CA LYS A 208 -4.87 3.59 6.17
C LYS A 208 -5.95 4.54 5.71
N GLY A 209 -5.73 5.83 5.91
CA GLY A 209 -6.57 6.85 5.34
C GLY A 209 -6.15 8.25 5.77
N LEU A 210 -6.96 9.23 5.39
CA LEU A 210 -6.70 10.62 5.67
C LEU A 210 -7.33 11.02 7.02
N MET A 211 -6.59 10.76 8.09
CA MET A 211 -7.03 10.98 9.46
C MET A 211 -5.82 11.27 10.36
N LEU A 212 -6.07 11.82 11.54
CA LEU A 212 -5.07 11.94 12.59
C LEU A 212 -4.73 10.57 13.20
N ALA A 213 -3.56 10.48 13.81
CA ALA A 213 -3.06 9.25 14.41
C ALA A 213 -3.99 8.63 15.47
N ASP A 214 -4.66 9.46 16.28
CA ASP A 214 -5.60 9.06 17.33
C ASP A 214 -7.00 8.73 16.80
N GLN A 215 -7.31 9.11 15.56
CA GLN A 215 -8.59 8.84 14.91
C GLN A 215 -8.68 7.47 14.24
N ILE A 216 -7.55 6.77 14.01
CA ILE A 216 -7.54 5.51 13.26
C ILE A 216 -8.37 4.41 13.94
N GLU A 217 -8.24 4.26 15.26
CA GLU A 217 -8.97 3.26 16.03
C GLU A 217 -10.49 3.52 16.03
N PRO A 218 -10.98 4.74 16.36
CA PRO A 218 -12.42 5.00 16.32
C PRO A 218 -12.98 5.08 14.90
N PHE A 219 -12.17 5.41 13.88
CA PHE A 219 -12.60 5.39 12.47
C PHE A 219 -12.76 3.96 11.92
N LEU A 220 -11.90 3.02 12.32
CA LEU A 220 -11.92 1.62 11.87
C LEU A 220 -12.22 0.66 13.04
N PRO A 221 -13.50 0.41 13.36
CA PRO A 221 -13.92 -0.47 14.46
C PRO A 221 -13.33 -1.90 14.39
N ASP A 222 -12.98 -2.37 13.19
CA ASP A 222 -12.29 -3.64 12.97
C ASP A 222 -11.00 -3.76 13.79
N LEU A 223 -10.26 -2.64 13.98
CA LEU A 223 -8.99 -2.62 14.71
C LEU A 223 -9.14 -2.90 16.21
N VAL A 224 -10.35 -2.82 16.76
CA VAL A 224 -10.65 -3.07 18.18
C VAL A 224 -11.17 -4.50 18.41
N ASP A 225 -11.47 -5.26 17.35
CA ASP A 225 -11.91 -6.64 17.50
C ASP A 225 -10.77 -7.51 18.06
N PRO A 226 -10.98 -8.26 19.16
CA PRO A 226 -9.93 -9.05 19.80
C PRO A 226 -9.37 -10.17 18.90
N ASP A 227 -10.06 -10.55 17.83
CA ASP A 227 -9.59 -11.50 16.82
C ASP A 227 -8.63 -10.86 15.80
N MET A 228 -8.53 -9.52 15.79
CA MET A 228 -7.55 -8.76 15.02
C MET A 228 -6.16 -8.92 15.65
N LYS A 229 -5.49 -10.04 15.34
CA LYS A 229 -4.21 -10.43 15.93
C LYS A 229 -3.09 -10.42 14.90
N SER A 230 -1.95 -9.88 15.30
CA SER A 230 -0.73 -9.88 14.48
C SER A 230 0.50 -10.14 15.35
N GLY A 231 1.56 -10.71 14.77
CA GLY A 231 2.88 -10.82 15.39
C GLY A 231 3.82 -9.67 14.99
N LEU A 232 3.42 -8.87 13.99
CA LEU A 232 4.13 -7.71 13.48
C LEU A 232 3.15 -6.61 13.10
N ALA A 233 3.40 -5.37 13.49
CA ALA A 233 2.65 -4.22 13.03
C ALA A 233 3.58 -3.05 12.73
N LEU A 234 3.42 -2.44 11.56
CA LEU A 234 4.11 -1.21 11.17
C LEU A 234 3.08 -0.09 11.10
N VAL A 235 3.44 1.08 11.60
CA VAL A 235 2.55 2.24 11.60
C VAL A 235 3.27 3.47 11.08
N HIS A 236 2.49 4.35 10.46
CA HIS A 236 3.00 5.59 9.92
C HIS A 236 2.00 6.72 10.09
N GLN A 237 2.51 7.90 10.45
CA GLN A 237 1.79 9.16 10.39
C GLN A 237 2.52 10.12 9.47
N ARG A 238 1.79 10.67 8.50
CA ARG A 238 2.30 11.58 7.47
C ARG A 238 2.19 13.04 7.93
N TYR A 239 3.16 13.86 7.51
CA TYR A 239 3.09 15.32 7.44
C TYR A 239 3.37 15.69 5.99
N SER A 240 2.50 16.48 5.38
CA SER A 240 2.56 16.92 3.99
C SER A 240 2.75 18.43 3.92
N THR A 241 3.55 18.93 2.98
CA THR A 241 3.55 20.37 2.67
C THR A 241 2.33 20.81 1.84
N ASN A 242 1.41 19.90 1.49
CA ASN A 242 0.19 20.22 0.75
C ASN A 242 -1.06 20.18 1.63
N THR A 243 -2.08 20.95 1.24
CA THR A 243 -3.40 20.96 1.87
C THR A 243 -4.43 20.15 1.07
N PHE A 244 -3.98 19.36 0.09
CA PHE A 244 -4.86 18.63 -0.81
C PHE A 244 -5.10 17.20 -0.28
N PRO A 245 -6.34 16.86 0.08
CA PRO A 245 -6.63 15.62 0.77
C PRO A 245 -6.51 14.42 -0.19
N THR A 246 -5.60 13.49 0.11
CA THR A 246 -5.33 12.31 -0.72
C THR A 246 -5.22 11.05 0.13
N TRP A 247 -6.25 10.20 0.07
CA TRP A 247 -6.34 8.99 0.88
C TRP A 247 -5.30 7.92 0.48
N ASP A 248 -4.99 7.84 -0.81
CA ASP A 248 -4.06 6.85 -1.37
C ASP A 248 -2.59 7.10 -1.00
N LEU A 249 -2.23 8.36 -0.71
CA LEU A 249 -0.88 8.77 -0.30
C LEU A 249 -0.60 8.55 1.19
N ALA A 250 -1.62 8.28 2.01
CA ALA A 250 -1.39 7.81 3.37
C ALA A 250 -0.51 6.54 3.34
N GLN A 251 0.29 6.35 4.37
CA GLN A 251 1.14 5.17 4.54
C GLN A 251 0.68 4.37 5.75
N PRO A 252 1.03 3.07 5.88
CA PRO A 252 2.00 2.30 5.09
C PRO A 252 1.64 2.09 3.62
N PHE A 253 2.67 1.86 2.80
CA PHE A 253 2.51 1.22 1.49
C PHE A 253 2.53 -0.31 1.64
N ARG A 254 2.75 -1.07 0.55
CA ARG A 254 2.54 -2.52 0.55
C ARG A 254 3.67 -3.26 1.25
N PHE A 255 4.89 -2.71 1.18
CA PHE A 255 6.10 -3.28 1.77
C PHE A 255 6.81 -2.33 2.74
N LEU A 256 6.58 -1.02 2.65
CA LEU A 256 7.35 -0.06 3.44
C LEU A 256 6.52 1.08 4.06
N CYS A 257 7.14 1.67 5.09
CA CYS A 257 6.87 3.01 5.58
C CYS A 257 8.14 3.83 5.36
N HIS A 258 8.02 5.04 4.82
CA HIS A 258 9.14 5.92 4.54
C HIS A 258 8.96 7.24 5.27
N ASN A 259 9.98 7.59 6.04
CA ASN A 259 10.10 8.87 6.72
C ASN A 259 11.35 9.56 6.19
N GLY A 260 11.14 10.61 5.40
CA GLY A 260 12.18 11.32 4.69
C GLY A 260 11.74 11.58 3.25
N GLU A 261 12.71 11.98 2.44
CA GLU A 261 12.49 12.38 1.06
C GLU A 261 13.58 11.79 0.16
N ILE A 262 13.17 11.28 -1.00
CA ILE A 262 14.08 10.78 -2.03
C ILE A 262 14.34 11.88 -3.06
N ASN A 263 15.36 12.69 -2.81
CA ASN A 263 15.77 13.79 -3.68
C ASN A 263 16.19 13.37 -5.11
N THR A 264 16.48 12.08 -5.34
CA THR A 264 16.82 11.53 -6.66
C THR A 264 15.64 10.88 -7.40
N VAL A 265 14.41 10.96 -6.87
CA VAL A 265 13.23 10.22 -7.38
C VAL A 265 13.03 10.35 -8.88
N ARG A 266 13.17 11.55 -9.46
CA ARG A 266 13.00 11.77 -10.90
C ARG A 266 14.01 10.95 -11.73
N GLY A 267 15.26 10.92 -11.29
CA GLY A 267 16.31 10.10 -11.92
C GLY A 267 15.98 8.62 -11.80
N ASN A 268 15.59 8.18 -10.60
CA ASN A 268 15.25 6.78 -10.32
C ASN A 268 14.07 6.30 -11.19
N THR A 269 13.01 7.11 -11.31
CA THR A 269 11.86 6.79 -12.17
C THR A 269 12.24 6.70 -13.64
N ASN A 270 13.07 7.64 -14.13
CA ASN A 270 13.52 7.62 -15.52
C ASN A 270 14.39 6.38 -15.82
N TRP A 271 15.30 6.02 -14.89
CA TRP A 271 16.11 4.80 -15.02
C TRP A 271 15.27 3.53 -14.99
N MET A 272 14.26 3.46 -14.10
CA MET A 272 13.31 2.34 -14.07
C MET A 272 12.61 2.21 -15.42
N ASN A 273 11.97 3.28 -15.91
CA ASN A 273 11.25 3.28 -17.19
C ASN A 273 12.13 2.90 -18.38
N ALA A 274 13.39 3.36 -18.41
CA ALA A 274 14.33 3.00 -19.46
C ALA A 274 14.71 1.51 -19.46
N ARG A 275 14.68 0.86 -18.28
CA ARG A 275 15.03 -0.55 -18.09
C ARG A 275 13.83 -1.49 -18.26
N GLU A 276 12.59 -1.03 -18.15
CA GLU A 276 11.38 -1.88 -18.20
C GLU A 276 11.34 -2.77 -19.45
N ALA A 277 11.70 -2.23 -20.62
CA ALA A 277 11.72 -2.99 -21.88
C ALA A 277 12.73 -4.16 -21.89
N LEU A 278 13.68 -4.19 -20.96
CA LEU A 278 14.69 -5.23 -20.81
C LEU A 278 14.35 -6.21 -19.68
N PHE A 279 13.21 -6.06 -19.00
CA PHE A 279 12.87 -6.93 -17.88
C PHE A 279 12.51 -8.32 -18.34
N GLU A 280 13.30 -9.26 -17.83
CA GLU A 280 13.05 -10.68 -17.97
C GLU A 280 13.13 -11.33 -16.59
N SER A 281 12.17 -12.20 -16.29
CA SER A 281 12.20 -13.00 -15.07
C SER A 281 11.59 -14.37 -15.33
N PRO A 282 12.30 -15.48 -15.03
CA PRO A 282 11.73 -16.82 -15.17
C PRO A 282 10.51 -17.03 -14.25
N LEU A 283 10.38 -16.21 -13.19
CA LEU A 283 9.25 -16.23 -12.27
C LEU A 283 7.98 -15.60 -12.88
N PHE A 284 8.11 -14.73 -13.87
CA PHE A 284 6.96 -14.11 -14.53
C PHE A 284 6.72 -14.69 -15.93
N GLY A 285 7.78 -15.15 -16.62
CA GLY A 285 7.67 -15.51 -18.03
C GLY A 285 7.11 -14.33 -18.83
N GLN A 286 6.10 -14.60 -19.66
CA GLN A 286 5.45 -13.56 -20.47
C GLN A 286 4.59 -12.58 -19.66
N ASP A 287 4.18 -12.94 -18.44
CA ASP A 287 3.37 -12.07 -17.58
C ASP A 287 4.13 -10.84 -17.09
N ILE A 288 5.45 -10.76 -17.30
CA ILE A 288 6.26 -9.59 -16.94
C ILE A 288 5.76 -8.32 -17.67
N ASN A 289 5.17 -8.48 -18.86
CA ASN A 289 4.62 -7.34 -19.60
C ASN A 289 3.35 -6.75 -18.97
N LYS A 290 2.68 -7.51 -18.08
CA LYS A 290 1.43 -7.10 -17.44
C LYS A 290 1.65 -6.18 -16.22
N ILE A 291 2.89 -6.02 -15.77
CA ILE A 291 3.21 -5.24 -14.56
C ILE A 291 3.70 -3.82 -14.87
N PHE A 292 3.77 -3.43 -16.15
CA PHE A 292 4.20 -2.10 -16.56
C PHE A 292 3.05 -1.07 -16.55
N PRO A 293 3.35 0.22 -16.29
CA PRO A 293 4.62 0.73 -15.76
C PRO A 293 4.81 0.31 -14.29
N VAL A 294 6.03 -0.05 -13.89
CA VAL A 294 6.37 -0.40 -12.50
C VAL A 294 6.25 0.84 -11.63
N ALA A 295 6.94 1.92 -12.00
CA ALA A 295 6.85 3.19 -11.31
C ALA A 295 5.53 3.87 -11.68
N THR A 296 4.60 3.91 -10.74
CA THR A 296 3.25 4.46 -10.98
C THR A 296 3.33 5.95 -11.33
N PRO A 297 2.86 6.40 -12.50
CA PRO A 297 3.05 7.80 -12.89
C PRO A 297 2.26 8.75 -11.98
N GLY A 298 2.92 9.77 -11.44
CA GLY A 298 2.34 10.74 -10.50
C GLY A 298 2.31 10.30 -9.03
N ALA A 299 2.88 9.13 -8.71
CA ALA A 299 2.99 8.67 -7.34
C ALA A 299 4.03 9.50 -6.53
N SER A 300 3.92 9.47 -5.19
CA SER A 300 4.94 10.04 -4.32
C SER A 300 6.27 9.28 -4.43
N ASP A 301 7.35 9.91 -4.00
CA ASP A 301 8.68 9.31 -3.95
C ASP A 301 8.72 7.97 -3.19
N SER A 302 8.04 7.94 -2.05
CA SER A 302 7.90 6.81 -1.15
C SER A 302 7.11 5.67 -1.82
N ALA A 303 6.09 6.00 -2.61
CA ALA A 303 5.33 5.02 -3.39
C ALA A 303 6.15 4.46 -4.55
N VAL A 304 6.98 5.28 -5.21
CA VAL A 304 7.91 4.82 -6.25
C VAL A 304 8.94 3.85 -5.66
N LEU A 305 9.47 4.14 -4.47
CA LEU A 305 10.35 3.20 -3.76
C LEU A 305 9.63 1.88 -3.43
N ASP A 306 8.39 1.94 -2.94
CA ASP A 306 7.58 0.74 -2.65
C ASP A 306 7.37 -0.11 -3.91
N ASN A 307 7.09 0.52 -5.05
CA ASN A 307 6.96 -0.18 -6.34
C ASN A 307 8.26 -0.89 -6.76
N ALA A 308 9.42 -0.26 -6.55
CA ALA A 308 10.71 -0.88 -6.85
C ALA A 308 11.02 -2.06 -5.90
N VAL A 309 10.74 -1.91 -4.60
CA VAL A 309 10.90 -2.99 -3.62
C VAL A 309 10.01 -4.18 -3.97
N GLU A 310 8.75 -3.92 -4.30
CA GLU A 310 7.77 -4.94 -4.67
C GLU A 310 8.17 -5.69 -5.94
N LEU A 311 8.66 -5.00 -6.97
CA LEU A 311 9.21 -5.63 -8.17
C LEU A 311 10.37 -6.57 -7.81
N LEU A 312 11.36 -6.08 -7.06
CA LEU A 312 12.54 -6.87 -6.69
C LEU A 312 12.15 -8.09 -5.83
N TYR A 313 11.21 -7.90 -4.91
CA TYR A 313 10.65 -8.97 -4.10
C TYR A 313 9.97 -10.03 -4.98
N HIS A 314 9.03 -9.64 -5.84
CA HIS A 314 8.34 -10.60 -6.69
C HIS A 314 9.23 -11.25 -7.75
N THR A 315 10.36 -10.63 -8.11
CA THR A 315 11.39 -11.23 -8.99
C THR A 315 12.41 -12.10 -8.25
N GLY A 316 12.15 -12.42 -6.97
CA GLY A 316 12.84 -13.49 -6.24
C GLY A 316 13.81 -13.03 -5.16
N ARG A 317 14.00 -11.72 -4.97
CA ARG A 317 14.88 -11.21 -3.91
C ARG A 317 14.19 -11.22 -2.55
N SER A 318 15.01 -11.28 -1.49
CA SER A 318 14.55 -11.03 -0.12
C SER A 318 14.38 -9.53 0.12
N LEU A 319 13.60 -9.14 1.13
CA LEU A 319 13.46 -7.72 1.47
C LEU A 319 14.81 -7.07 1.84
N PRO A 320 15.69 -7.68 2.67
CA PRO A 320 17.01 -7.11 2.94
C PRO A 320 17.84 -6.89 1.67
N HIS A 321 17.84 -7.86 0.74
CA HIS A 321 18.55 -7.73 -0.54
C HIS A 321 18.00 -6.55 -1.33
N SER A 322 16.68 -6.48 -1.53
CA SER A 322 16.03 -5.38 -2.27
C SER A 322 16.35 -4.02 -1.66
N MET A 323 16.30 -3.89 -0.32
CA MET A 323 16.62 -2.64 0.36
C MET A 323 18.09 -2.25 0.20
N MET A 324 19.03 -3.19 0.33
CA MET A 324 20.45 -2.92 0.14
C MET A 324 20.81 -2.55 -1.31
N MET A 325 20.02 -3.00 -2.29
CA MET A 325 20.17 -2.57 -3.69
C MET A 325 19.69 -1.15 -3.92
N LEU A 326 18.55 -0.77 -3.34
CA LEU A 326 17.89 0.51 -3.59
C LEU A 326 18.43 1.64 -2.72
N ILE A 327 18.86 1.33 -1.50
CA ILE A 327 19.41 2.27 -0.53
C ILE A 327 20.74 1.69 0.00
N PRO A 328 21.80 1.69 -0.82
CA PRO A 328 23.10 1.17 -0.41
C PRO A 328 23.75 2.07 0.65
N GLU A 329 24.53 1.46 1.55
CA GLU A 329 25.39 2.21 2.47
C GLU A 329 26.54 2.90 1.70
N ALA A 330 27.10 3.97 2.27
CA ALA A 330 28.32 4.58 1.73
C ALA A 330 29.51 3.63 1.92
N TRP A 331 29.78 2.80 0.90
CA TRP A 331 30.72 1.69 0.97
C TRP A 331 32.13 2.02 0.46
N GLN A 332 32.26 3.01 -0.44
CA GLN A 332 33.54 3.41 -1.01
C GLN A 332 34.45 3.97 0.09
N ASN A 333 35.66 3.42 0.21
CA ASN A 333 36.65 3.75 1.24
C ASN A 333 36.21 3.49 2.69
N HIS A 334 35.18 2.67 2.92
CA HIS A 334 34.75 2.34 4.28
C HIS A 334 35.79 1.42 4.96
N ALA A 335 36.59 1.97 5.87
CA ALA A 335 37.77 1.29 6.43
C ALA A 335 37.45 -0.06 7.09
N THR A 336 36.31 -0.16 7.79
CA THR A 336 35.96 -1.33 8.61
C THR A 336 34.83 -2.19 8.05
N MET A 337 34.35 -1.90 6.83
CA MET A 337 33.26 -2.69 6.24
C MET A 337 33.85 -4.00 5.70
N ASP A 338 33.15 -5.08 6.03
CA ASP A 338 33.42 -6.43 5.58
C ASP A 338 33.58 -6.51 4.05
N GLU A 339 34.52 -7.33 3.58
CA GLU A 339 34.88 -7.43 2.17
C GLU A 339 33.73 -7.98 1.32
N ASP A 340 32.97 -8.97 1.81
CA ASP A 340 31.83 -9.52 1.08
C ASP A 340 30.72 -8.47 0.94
N LYS A 341 30.51 -7.66 1.98
CA LYS A 341 29.54 -6.56 1.93
C LYS A 341 29.97 -5.46 0.95
N LYS A 342 31.26 -5.12 0.90
CA LYS A 342 31.80 -4.17 -0.11
C LYS A 342 31.62 -4.71 -1.51
N ALA A 343 31.99 -5.96 -1.76
CA ALA A 343 31.83 -6.62 -3.04
C ALA A 343 30.35 -6.67 -3.49
N PHE A 344 29.43 -6.92 -2.55
CA PHE A 344 28.00 -6.83 -2.80
C PHE A 344 27.60 -5.45 -3.31
N TYR A 345 28.00 -4.37 -2.63
CA TYR A 345 27.62 -3.02 -3.05
C TYR A 345 28.31 -2.59 -4.35
N GLU A 346 29.57 -2.96 -4.54
CA GLU A 346 30.32 -2.70 -5.77
C GLU A 346 29.59 -3.32 -6.97
N TYR A 347 29.23 -4.60 -6.88
CA TYR A 347 28.47 -5.29 -7.93
C TYR A 347 27.13 -4.59 -8.22
N HIS A 348 26.35 -4.27 -7.18
CA HIS A 348 25.04 -3.66 -7.38
C HIS A 348 25.09 -2.20 -7.84
N SER A 349 26.18 -1.48 -7.57
CA SER A 349 26.39 -0.11 -8.07
C SER A 349 26.48 -0.04 -9.60
N CYS A 350 26.83 -1.15 -10.26
CA CYS A 350 26.82 -1.27 -11.71
C CYS A 350 25.41 -1.56 -12.28
N LEU A 351 24.47 -1.97 -11.43
CA LEU A 351 23.14 -2.43 -11.84
C LEU A 351 22.02 -1.46 -11.50
N MET A 352 22.08 -0.84 -10.31
CA MET A 352 21.02 0.03 -9.80
C MET A 352 21.38 1.50 -9.90
#